data_AF-A0A1F5S9M3-F1
#
_entry.id   AF-A0A1F5S9M3-F1
#
_cell.length_a   1.000
_cell.length_b   1.000
_cell.length_c   1.000
_cell.angle_alpha   90.00
_cell.angle_beta   90.00
_cell.angle_gamma   90.00
#
_symmetry.space_group_name_H-M   'P 1'
#
loop_
_entity.id
_entity.type
_entity.pdbx_description
1 polymer ?
#
loop_
_entity_poly.entity_id
_entity_poly.type
_entity_poly.pdbx_seq_one_letter_code
_entity_poly.pdbx_strand_id
1 'polypeptide(L)'
;MRFKRFIKIGILAAVILLAMFSAVNFSSAGNFLKDNVLDNISKDAQNVGVTAGYNLDSPDDKALILVQTVINIFLSIIGVLLLVYILYAGYNWLTAQGEEEKVTKAKDTLKRAIVGAIIIVAAYAISIFVMSGIEQGTLKGAGGGSPNIYQPGG
;
A
#
# COMPACT_ATOMS: atom_id res chain seq x y z
N MET A 1 -40.84 -14.06 -7.68
CA MET A 1 -39.42 -14.48 -7.91
C MET A 1 -38.59 -13.58 -8.83
N ARG A 2 -39.19 -12.68 -9.64
CA ARG A 2 -38.44 -11.83 -10.59
C ARG A 2 -37.73 -10.62 -9.96
N PHE A 3 -38.25 -10.07 -8.88
CA PHE A 3 -37.73 -8.87 -8.22
C PHE A 3 -36.31 -9.02 -7.63
N LYS A 4 -35.98 -10.18 -7.04
CA LYS A 4 -34.63 -10.46 -6.49
C LYS A 4 -33.53 -10.54 -7.57
N ARG A 5 -33.90 -10.77 -8.85
CA ARG A 5 -32.94 -10.77 -9.97
C ARG A 5 -32.58 -9.35 -10.40
N PHE A 6 -33.54 -8.42 -10.37
CA PHE A 6 -33.30 -7.01 -10.70
C PHE A 6 -32.39 -6.31 -9.68
N ILE A 7 -32.56 -6.58 -8.38
CA ILE A 7 -31.69 -6.02 -7.34
C ILE A 7 -30.24 -6.50 -7.51
N LYS A 8 -30.03 -7.80 -7.78
CA LYS A 8 -28.69 -8.36 -7.97
C LYS A 8 -27.99 -7.81 -9.22
N ILE A 9 -28.72 -7.63 -10.32
CA ILE A 9 -28.18 -7.04 -11.56
C ILE A 9 -27.87 -5.55 -11.34
N GLY A 10 -28.70 -4.83 -10.61
CA GLY A 10 -28.46 -3.42 -10.27
C GLY A 10 -27.20 -3.22 -9.43
N ILE A 11 -26.98 -4.06 -8.42
CA ILE A 11 -25.75 -4.02 -7.60
C ILE A 11 -24.52 -4.39 -8.43
N LEU A 12 -24.61 -5.40 -9.29
CA LEU A 12 -23.51 -5.79 -10.16
C LEU A 12 -23.13 -4.68 -11.15
N ALA A 13 -24.14 -4.04 -11.76
CA ALA A 13 -23.93 -2.89 -12.65
C ALA A 13 -23.34 -1.68 -11.91
N ALA A 14 -23.78 -1.40 -10.68
CA ALA A 14 -23.22 -0.34 -9.84
C ALA A 14 -21.76 -0.61 -9.46
N VAL A 15 -21.40 -1.86 -9.14
CA VAL A 15 -20.01 -2.26 -8.85
C VAL A 15 -19.12 -2.13 -10.08
N ILE A 16 -19.62 -2.49 -11.26
CA ILE A 16 -18.90 -2.34 -12.53
C ILE A 16 -18.72 -0.85 -12.87
N LEU A 17 -19.75 -0.03 -12.69
CA LEU A 17 -19.66 1.42 -12.91
C LEU A 17 -18.73 2.10 -11.91
N LEU A 18 -18.75 1.69 -10.65
CA LEU A 18 -17.82 2.20 -9.63
C LEU A 18 -16.38 1.77 -9.93
N ALA A 19 -16.17 0.54 -10.42
CA ALA A 19 -14.85 0.04 -10.82
C ALA A 19 -14.31 0.78 -12.05
N MET A 20 -15.17 1.10 -13.04
CA MET A 20 -14.78 1.89 -14.20
C MET A 20 -14.53 3.37 -13.83
N PHE A 21 -15.33 3.94 -12.94
CA PHE A 21 -15.11 5.29 -12.41
C PHE A 21 -13.78 5.37 -11.64
N SER A 22 -13.48 4.37 -10.80
CA SER A 22 -12.18 4.25 -10.13
C SER A 22 -11.03 4.07 -11.12
N ALA A 23 -11.20 3.32 -12.21
CA ALA A 23 -10.15 3.13 -13.23
C ALA A 23 -9.79 4.43 -13.98
N VAL A 24 -10.78 5.27 -14.29
CA VAL A 24 -10.57 6.58 -14.92
C VAL A 24 -9.86 7.55 -13.97
N ASN A 25 -10.26 7.55 -12.69
CA ASN A 25 -9.60 8.37 -11.66
C ASN A 25 -8.21 7.82 -11.27
N PHE A 26 -7.99 6.52 -11.34
CA PHE A 26 -6.71 5.87 -11.03
C PHE A 26 -5.66 6.13 -12.10
N SER A 27 -6.04 6.27 -13.37
CA SER A 27 -5.10 6.63 -14.44
C SER A 27 -4.67 8.11 -14.36
N SER A 28 -5.61 9.02 -14.08
CA SER A 28 -5.30 10.46 -13.92
C SER A 28 -4.56 10.74 -12.60
N ALA A 29 -4.93 10.09 -11.49
CA ALA A 29 -4.18 10.15 -10.25
C ALA A 29 -2.82 9.44 -10.39
N GLY A 30 -2.73 8.35 -11.14
CA GLY A 30 -1.49 7.64 -11.43
C GLY A 30 -0.49 8.53 -12.18
N ASN A 31 -0.94 9.28 -13.18
CA ASN A 31 -0.09 10.22 -13.92
C ASN A 31 0.30 11.45 -13.06
N PHE A 32 -0.63 12.00 -12.27
CA PHE A 32 -0.34 13.12 -11.37
C PHE A 32 0.65 12.75 -10.24
N LEU A 33 0.49 11.54 -9.67
CA LEU A 33 1.41 10.99 -8.67
C LEU A 33 2.76 10.64 -9.30
N LYS A 34 2.81 10.11 -10.53
CA LYS A 34 4.07 9.75 -11.19
C LYS A 34 4.94 10.98 -11.49
N ASP A 35 4.34 12.00 -12.10
CA ASP A 35 5.07 13.17 -12.60
C ASP A 35 5.43 14.18 -11.49
N ASN A 36 4.67 14.25 -10.39
CA ASN A 36 4.87 15.26 -9.32
C ASN A 36 5.31 14.69 -7.97
N VAL A 37 5.10 13.40 -7.70
CA VAL A 37 5.34 12.81 -6.37
C VAL A 37 6.31 11.64 -6.45
N LEU A 38 6.15 10.70 -7.38
CA LEU A 38 7.04 9.55 -7.51
C LEU A 38 8.35 9.91 -8.19
N ASP A 39 8.39 10.82 -9.16
CA ASP A 39 9.65 11.32 -9.73
C ASP A 39 10.44 12.17 -8.72
N ASN A 40 9.75 12.92 -7.85
CA ASN A 40 10.40 13.69 -6.78
C ASN A 40 10.79 12.80 -5.60
N ILE A 41 9.94 11.86 -5.17
CA ILE A 41 10.27 10.87 -4.14
C ILE A 41 11.34 9.90 -4.63
N SER A 42 11.37 9.53 -5.91
CA SER A 42 12.46 8.67 -6.43
C SER A 42 13.75 9.44 -6.58
N LYS A 43 13.74 10.71 -7.02
CA LYS A 43 14.93 11.57 -6.97
C LYS A 43 15.39 11.80 -5.53
N ASP A 44 14.48 12.07 -4.60
CA ASP A 44 14.80 12.26 -3.19
C ASP A 44 15.22 10.95 -2.54
N ALA A 45 14.61 9.81 -2.85
CA ALA A 45 15.05 8.49 -2.36
C ALA A 45 16.37 8.05 -2.99
N GLN A 46 16.66 8.44 -4.23
CA GLN A 46 17.99 8.27 -4.83
C GLN A 46 19.01 9.19 -4.17
N ASN A 47 18.67 10.45 -3.90
CA ASN A 47 19.53 11.39 -3.18
C ASN A 47 19.74 10.97 -1.72
N VAL A 48 18.73 10.44 -1.05
CA VAL A 48 18.78 9.91 0.34
C VAL A 48 19.52 8.57 0.34
N GLY A 49 19.35 7.72 -0.67
CA GLY A 49 20.12 6.49 -0.87
C GLY A 49 21.61 6.78 -1.08
N VAL A 50 21.94 7.71 -1.97
CA VAL A 50 23.32 8.17 -2.23
C VAL A 50 23.91 8.87 -0.99
N THR A 51 23.11 9.68 -0.27
CA THR A 51 23.53 10.34 0.98
C THR A 51 23.68 9.36 2.15
N ALA A 52 22.91 8.27 2.17
CA ALA A 52 23.02 7.16 3.12
C ALA A 52 24.10 6.12 2.72
N GLY A 53 24.79 6.31 1.59
CA GLY A 53 25.93 5.49 1.15
C GLY A 53 25.60 4.35 0.17
N TYR A 54 24.36 4.24 -0.31
CA TYR A 54 23.95 3.26 -1.31
C TYR A 54 24.29 3.73 -2.73
N ASN A 55 25.02 2.89 -3.47
CA ASN A 55 25.42 3.16 -4.85
C ASN A 55 24.48 2.39 -5.78
N LEU A 56 23.54 3.11 -6.36
CA LEU A 56 22.44 2.57 -7.19
C LEU A 56 22.90 1.90 -8.50
N ASP A 57 24.20 2.00 -8.82
CA ASP A 57 24.86 1.28 -9.91
C ASP A 57 25.28 -0.14 -9.51
N SER A 58 25.30 -0.45 -8.21
CA SER A 58 25.64 -1.78 -7.70
C SER A 58 24.48 -2.77 -7.91
N PRO A 59 24.75 -4.04 -8.27
CA PRO A 59 23.73 -5.07 -8.47
C PRO A 59 22.83 -5.31 -7.24
N ASP A 60 23.38 -5.11 -6.03
CA ASP A 60 22.72 -5.42 -4.76
C ASP A 60 21.62 -4.40 -4.42
N ASP A 61 21.83 -3.12 -4.76
CA ASP A 61 20.84 -2.05 -4.54
C ASP A 61 19.66 -2.13 -5.52
N LYS A 62 19.90 -2.65 -6.74
CA LYS A 62 18.84 -2.92 -7.73
C LYS A 62 17.88 -4.01 -7.25
N ALA A 63 18.38 -5.00 -6.50
CA ALA A 63 17.55 -6.04 -5.91
C ALA A 63 16.61 -5.47 -4.85
N LEU A 64 17.08 -4.54 -4.01
CA LEU A 64 16.26 -3.88 -2.99
C LEU A 64 15.12 -3.05 -3.60
N ILE A 65 15.40 -2.30 -4.67
CA ILE A 65 14.40 -1.50 -5.39
C ILE A 65 13.35 -2.40 -6.07
N LEU A 66 13.78 -3.51 -6.66
CA LEU A 66 12.87 -4.49 -7.25
C LEU A 66 11.93 -5.08 -6.18
N VAL A 67 12.48 -5.45 -5.01
CA VAL A 67 11.70 -5.99 -3.89
C VAL A 67 10.68 -4.97 -3.39
N GLN A 68 11.05 -3.69 -3.21
CA GLN A 68 10.10 -2.64 -2.84
C GLN A 68 8.98 -2.46 -3.86
N THR A 69 9.31 -2.47 -5.15
CA THR A 69 8.32 -2.31 -6.23
C THR A 69 7.32 -3.46 -6.24
N VAL A 70 7.81 -4.69 -6.11
CA VAL A 70 6.98 -5.90 -6.05
C VAL A 70 6.06 -5.85 -4.83
N ILE A 71 6.60 -5.54 -3.64
CA ILE A 71 5.82 -5.42 -2.40
C ILE A 71 4.70 -4.39 -2.55
N ASN A 72 4.98 -3.20 -3.10
CA ASN A 72 3.96 -2.17 -3.31
C ASN A 72 2.83 -2.63 -4.24
N ILE A 73 3.16 -3.34 -5.32
CA ILE A 73 2.14 -3.91 -6.22
C ILE A 73 1.28 -4.94 -5.47
N PHE A 74 1.90 -5.87 -4.74
CA PHE A 74 1.17 -6.86 -3.96
C PHE A 74 0.27 -6.23 -2.89
N LEU A 75 0.76 -5.25 -2.14
CA LEU A 75 -0.04 -4.53 -1.14
C LEU A 75 -1.24 -3.81 -1.75
N SER A 76 -1.07 -3.22 -2.94
CA SER A 76 -2.18 -2.54 -3.64
C SER A 76 -3.31 -3.52 -4.01
N ILE A 77 -2.97 -4.70 -4.52
CA ILE A 77 -3.93 -5.74 -4.90
C ILE A 77 -4.64 -6.29 -3.66
N ILE A 78 -3.89 -6.55 -2.58
CA ILE A 78 -4.45 -7.04 -1.31
C ILE A 78 -5.41 -6.01 -0.71
N GLY A 79 -5.08 -4.73 -0.74
CA GLY A 79 -5.96 -3.66 -0.24
C GLY A 79 -7.30 -3.62 -0.97
N VAL A 80 -7.29 -3.72 -2.30
CA VAL A 80 -8.51 -3.77 -3.12
C VAL A 80 -9.32 -5.04 -2.83
N LEU A 81 -8.66 -6.20 -2.73
CA LEU A 81 -9.34 -7.46 -2.38
C LEU A 81 -10.01 -7.39 -1.00
N LEU A 82 -9.35 -6.79 -0.02
CA LEU A 82 -9.87 -6.63 1.33
C LEU A 82 -11.14 -5.76 1.33
N LEU A 83 -11.15 -4.68 0.55
CA LEU A 83 -12.35 -3.85 0.36
C LEU A 83 -13.51 -4.66 -0.24
N VAL A 84 -13.26 -5.45 -1.29
CA VAL A 84 -14.28 -6.31 -1.92
C VAL A 84 -14.82 -7.34 -0.93
N TYR A 85 -13.97 -7.95 -0.11
CA TYR A 85 -14.38 -8.92 0.91
C TYR A 85 -15.28 -8.30 1.98
N ILE A 86 -14.97 -7.08 2.43
CA ILE A 86 -15.80 -6.35 3.41
C ILE A 86 -17.18 -6.03 2.81
N LEU A 87 -17.21 -5.56 1.56
CA LEU A 87 -18.47 -5.27 0.86
C LEU A 87 -19.31 -6.54 0.67
N TYR A 88 -18.69 -7.65 0.29
CA TYR A 88 -19.35 -8.94 0.14
C TYR A 88 -19.93 -9.44 1.48
N ALA A 89 -19.14 -9.40 2.54
CA ALA A 89 -19.60 -9.79 3.88
C ALA A 89 -20.74 -8.88 4.37
N GLY A 90 -20.63 -7.57 4.16
CA GLY A 90 -21.66 -6.60 4.49
C GLY A 90 -22.96 -6.83 3.73
N TYR A 91 -22.89 -7.08 2.42
CA TYR A 91 -24.06 -7.44 1.62
C TYR A 91 -24.74 -8.71 2.12
N ASN A 92 -23.96 -9.74 2.45
CA ASN A 92 -24.51 -11.01 2.93
C ASN A 92 -25.15 -10.87 4.32
N TRP A 93 -24.62 -9.98 5.17
CA TRP A 93 -25.21 -9.65 6.46
C TRP A 93 -26.54 -8.90 6.31
N LEU A 94 -26.59 -7.88 5.45
CA LEU A 94 -27.79 -7.07 5.19
C LEU A 94 -28.91 -7.88 4.52
N THR A 95 -28.56 -8.90 3.73
CA THR A 95 -29.53 -9.74 3.01
C THR A 95 -29.91 -11.03 3.73
N ALA A 96 -29.43 -11.24 4.96
CA ALA A 96 -29.71 -12.46 5.73
C ALA A 96 -31.19 -12.60 6.16
N GLN A 97 -32.00 -11.54 6.12
CA GLN A 97 -33.45 -11.57 6.40
C GLN A 97 -33.84 -12.27 7.71
N GLY A 98 -32.97 -12.26 8.72
CA GLY A 98 -33.19 -12.92 10.01
C GLY A 98 -32.77 -14.39 10.07
N GLU A 99 -32.23 -14.96 9.00
CA GLU A 99 -31.63 -16.30 9.03
C GLU A 99 -30.31 -16.27 9.81
N GLU A 100 -30.31 -16.84 11.01
CA GLU A 100 -29.15 -16.82 11.92
C GLU A 100 -27.87 -17.41 11.30
N GLU A 101 -27.98 -18.44 10.48
CA GLU A 101 -26.84 -19.07 9.82
C GLU A 101 -26.11 -18.08 8.89
N LYS A 102 -26.86 -17.34 8.07
CA LYS A 102 -26.30 -16.32 7.18
C LYS A 102 -25.70 -15.15 7.94
N VAL A 103 -26.37 -14.70 9.01
CA VAL A 103 -25.85 -13.64 9.87
C VAL A 103 -24.52 -14.06 10.49
N THR A 104 -24.44 -15.28 11.01
CA THR A 104 -23.24 -15.83 11.64
C THR A 104 -22.09 -15.93 10.64
N LYS A 105 -22.37 -16.49 9.45
CA LYS A 105 -21.38 -16.63 8.39
C LYS A 105 -20.85 -15.29 7.88
N ALA A 106 -21.72 -14.29 7.74
CA ALA A 106 -21.33 -12.94 7.34
C ALA A 106 -20.46 -12.25 8.40
N LYS A 107 -20.83 -12.37 9.68
CA LYS A 107 -20.03 -11.86 10.81
C LYS A 107 -18.66 -12.53 10.89
N ASP A 108 -18.57 -13.84 10.70
CA ASP A 108 -17.29 -14.55 10.71
C ASP A 108 -16.41 -14.17 9.53
N THR A 109 -17.00 -13.93 8.37
CA THR A 109 -16.26 -13.41 7.20
C THR A 109 -15.70 -12.02 7.50
N LEU A 110 -16.49 -11.15 8.13
CA LEU A 110 -16.06 -9.81 8.52
C LEU A 110 -14.94 -9.84 9.56
N LYS A 111 -15.03 -10.70 10.58
CA LYS A 111 -13.97 -10.90 11.58
C LYS A 111 -12.65 -11.29 10.91
N ARG A 112 -12.68 -12.23 9.96
CA ARG A 112 -11.49 -12.66 9.20
C ARG A 112 -10.90 -11.52 8.38
N ALA A 113 -11.74 -10.71 7.73
CA ALA A 113 -11.28 -9.54 6.98
C ALA A 113 -10.61 -8.49 7.88
N ILE A 114 -11.17 -8.23 9.07
CA ILE A 114 -10.59 -7.31 10.07
C ILE A 114 -9.23 -7.81 10.56
N VAL A 115 -9.09 -9.11 10.85
CA VAL A 115 -7.80 -9.69 11.26
C VAL A 115 -6.75 -9.48 10.16
N GLY A 116 -7.10 -9.70 8.89
CA GLY A 116 -6.21 -9.42 7.77
C GLY A 116 -5.78 -7.94 7.70
N ALA A 117 -6.72 -7.02 7.91
CA ALA A 117 -6.42 -5.58 7.93
C ALA A 117 -5.47 -5.22 9.08
N ILE A 118 -5.68 -5.77 10.27
CA ILE A 118 -4.81 -5.56 11.44
C ILE A 118 -3.39 -6.03 11.14
N ILE A 119 -3.22 -7.20 10.52
CA ILE A 119 -1.90 -7.74 10.18
C ILE A 119 -1.15 -6.79 9.23
N ILE A 120 -1.83 -6.25 8.21
CA ILE A 120 -1.21 -5.32 7.25
C ILE A 120 -0.75 -4.04 7.96
N VAL A 121 -1.61 -3.47 8.80
CA VAL A 121 -1.28 -2.27 9.58
C VAL A 121 -0.13 -2.54 10.55
N ALA A 122 -0.13 -3.68 11.23
CA ALA A 122 0.94 -4.08 12.15
C ALA A 122 2.27 -4.28 11.42
N ALA A 123 2.27 -4.92 10.26
CA ALA A 123 3.46 -5.10 9.45
C ALA A 123 4.07 -3.76 9.02
N TYR A 124 3.22 -2.80 8.63
CA TYR A 124 3.67 -1.44 8.28
C TYR A 124 4.27 -0.71 9.49
N ALA A 125 3.61 -0.78 10.65
CA ALA A 125 4.12 -0.18 11.88
C ALA A 125 5.49 -0.77 12.30
N ILE A 126 5.66 -2.09 12.19
CA ILE A 126 6.94 -2.77 12.45
C ILE A 126 8.01 -2.33 11.46
N SER A 127 7.68 -2.21 10.18
CA SER A 127 8.64 -1.75 9.15
C SER A 127 9.22 -0.37 9.49
N ILE A 128 8.37 0.58 9.92
CA ILE A 128 8.81 1.91 10.34
C ILE A 128 9.66 1.84 11.61
N PHE A 129 9.26 1.00 12.58
CA PHE A 129 10.01 0.82 13.83
C PHE A 129 11.43 0.30 13.55
N VAL A 130 11.59 -0.67 12.66
CA VAL A 130 12.91 -1.18 12.25
C VAL A 130 13.73 -0.11 11.52
N MET A 131 13.12 0.61 10.56
CA MET A 131 13.80 1.65 9.79
C MET A 131 14.34 2.78 10.68
N SER A 132 13.51 3.27 11.60
CA SER A 132 13.88 4.32 12.56
C SER A 132 14.96 3.86 13.55
N GLY A 133 14.98 2.58 13.92
CA GLY A 133 16.06 2.00 14.72
C GLY A 133 17.40 1.94 13.98
N ILE A 134 17.38 1.66 12.67
CA ILE A 134 18.57 1.67 11.82
C ILE A 134 19.12 3.09 11.67
N GLU A 135 18.27 4.08 11.38
CA GLU A 135 18.67 5.49 11.24
C GLU A 135 19.33 6.04 12.52
N GLN A 136 18.79 5.72 13.69
CA GLN A 136 19.40 6.13 14.96
C GLN A 136 20.75 5.42 15.22
N GLY A 137 20.91 4.19 14.73
CA GLY A 137 22.16 3.43 14.81
C GLY A 137 23.23 3.93 13.84
N THR A 138 22.86 4.27 12.60
CA THR A 138 23.78 4.80 11.58
C THR A 138 24.19 6.24 11.88
N LEU A 139 23.30 7.09 12.41
CA LEU A 139 23.65 8.45 12.83
C LEU A 139 24.59 8.50 14.05
N LYS A 140 24.56 7.49 14.94
CA LYS A 140 25.56 7.31 16.00
C LYS A 140 26.90 6.75 15.52
N GLY A 141 26.93 6.10 14.35
CA GLY A 141 28.15 5.58 13.71
C GLY A 141 28.82 6.54 12.71
N ALA A 142 28.07 7.50 12.16
CA ALA A 142 28.56 8.47 11.17
C ALA A 142 29.16 9.76 11.78
N GLY A 143 29.41 9.79 13.08
CA GLY A 143 30.08 10.91 13.77
C GLY A 143 31.60 10.79 13.71
N GLY A 144 32.23 11.03 12.56
CA GLY A 144 33.69 10.99 12.47
C GLY A 144 34.28 11.18 11.09
N GLY A 145 33.97 12.28 10.40
CA GLY A 145 34.64 12.59 9.14
C GLY A 145 34.03 13.76 8.40
N SER A 146 34.16 14.97 8.94
CA SER A 146 33.97 16.17 8.12
C SER A 146 34.94 16.12 6.93
N PRO A 147 34.48 16.21 5.68
CA PRO A 147 35.37 16.35 4.54
C PRO A 147 36.15 17.66 4.70
N ASN A 148 37.48 17.57 4.79
CA ASN A 148 38.34 18.75 4.71
C ASN A 148 38.17 19.37 3.31
N ILE A 149 37.32 20.39 3.21
CA ILE A 149 37.27 21.27 2.06
C ILE A 149 38.58 22.07 2.03
N TYR A 150 39.49 21.66 1.15
CA TYR A 150 40.68 22.45 0.84
C TYR A 150 40.22 23.84 0.37
N GLN A 151 40.44 24.84 1.22
CA GLN A 151 40.26 26.25 0.91
C GLN A 151 41.59 26.76 0.32
N PRO A 152 41.72 27.00 -1.00
CA PRO A 152 42.90 27.68 -1.51
C PRO A 152 42.75 29.18 -1.22
N GLY A 153 43.62 29.69 -0.36
CA GLY A 153 43.78 31.13 -0.10
C GLY A 153 45.23 31.54 -0.30
N GLY A 154 45.43 32.67 -0.99
CA GLY A 154 46.69 33.41 -1.07
C GLY A 154 47.44 33.25 -2.38
#